data_AF-A0A2G6GQI7-F1
#
_entry.id   AF-A0A2G6GQI7-F1
#
_cell.length_a   1.000
_cell.length_b   1.000
_cell.length_c   1.000
_cell.angle_alpha   90.00
_cell.angle_beta   90.00
_cell.angle_gamma   90.00
#
_symmetry.space_group_name_H-M   'P 1'
#
loop_
_entity.id
_entity.type
_entity.pdbx_description
1 polymer ?
#
loop_
_entity_poly.entity_id
_entity_poly.type
_entity_poly.pdbx_seq_one_letter_code
_entity_poly.pdbx_strand_id
1 'polypeptide(L)' 'MSYTIRINNTNSNLAKNLLWYLKSLTETSEYDFLQIIEEDEDILSDEQKKELDNRYKHFLNHYEEYQDWETVKNQYIKK' A
#
# COMPACT_ATOMS: atom_id res chain seq x y z
N MET A 1 -27.89 1.96 -4.54
CA MET A 1 -27.15 1.30 -3.45
C MET A 1 -25.90 0.72 -4.05
N SER A 2 -24.73 1.02 -3.49
CA SER A 2 -23.43 0.54 -3.98
C SER A 2 -22.85 -0.47 -2.98
N TYR A 3 -22.41 -1.62 -3.47
CA TYR A 3 -21.77 -2.66 -2.67
C TYR A 3 -20.29 -2.75 -3.04
N THR A 4 -19.43 -2.67 -2.04
CA THR A 4 -17.98 -2.75 -2.24
C THR A 4 -17.49 -4.08 -1.67
N ILE A 5 -16.88 -4.91 -2.53
CA ILE A 5 -16.31 -6.20 -2.15
C ILE A 5 -14.80 -5.99 -2.03
N ARG A 6 -14.25 -6.09 -0.81
CA ARG A 6 -12.80 -6.02 -0.57
C ARG A 6 -12.23 -7.43 -0.43
N ILE A 7 -11.21 -7.76 -1.22
CA ILE A 7 -10.50 -9.05 -1.15
C ILE A 7 -9.13 -8.80 -0.50
N ASN A 8 -9.03 -9.08 0.79
CA ASN A 8 -7.81 -8.81 1.57
C ASN A 8 -6.70 -9.86 1.39
N ASN A 9 -6.98 -10.99 0.75
CA ASN A 9 -6.01 -12.07 0.56
C ASN A 9 -6.13 -12.68 -0.83
N THR A 10 -5.26 -12.22 -1.73
CA THR A 10 -5.19 -12.67 -3.13
C THR A 10 -4.32 -13.91 -3.33
N ASN A 11 -3.67 -14.42 -2.28
CA ASN A 11 -2.78 -15.59 -2.35
C ASN A 11 -3.52 -16.93 -2.39
N SER A 12 -4.80 -16.95 -1.99
CA SER A 12 -5.64 -18.14 -2.11
C SER A 12 -6.10 -18.34 -3.55
N ASN A 13 -5.97 -19.56 -4.09
CA ASN A 13 -6.52 -19.92 -5.40
C ASN A 13 -8.03 -19.64 -5.50
N LEU A 14 -8.75 -19.77 -4.39
CA LEU A 14 -10.17 -19.45 -4.33
C LEU A 14 -10.41 -17.95 -4.54
N ALA A 15 -9.59 -17.10 -3.94
CA ALA A 15 -9.70 -15.65 -4.08
C ALA A 15 -9.39 -15.20 -5.51
N LYS A 16 -8.38 -15.81 -6.15
CA LYS A 16 -8.08 -15.58 -7.56
C LYS A 16 -9.24 -15.98 -8.46
N ASN A 17 -9.79 -17.19 -8.27
CA ASN A 17 -10.93 -17.67 -9.07
C ASN A 17 -12.16 -16.78 -8.92
N LEU A 18 -12.44 -16.30 -7.69
CA LEU A 18 -13.51 -15.35 -7.44
C LEU A 18 -13.29 -14.01 -8.17
N LEU A 19 -12.05 -13.50 -8.15
CA LEU A 19 -11.67 -12.28 -8.87
C LEU A 19 -11.86 -12.41 -10.38
N TRP A 20 -11.42 -13.52 -10.97
CA TRP A 20 -11.61 -13.82 -12.39
C TRP A 20 -13.09 -13.89 -12.77
N TYR A 21 -13.90 -14.54 -11.93
CA TYR A 21 -15.34 -14.59 -12.13
C TYR A 21 -15.97 -13.19 -12.08
N LEU A 22 -15.65 -12.39 -11.06
CA LEU A 22 -16.15 -11.01 -10.96
C LEU A 22 -15.71 -10.15 -12.15
N LYS A 23 -14.45 -10.28 -12.61
CA LYS A 23 -13.97 -9.60 -13.84
C LYS A 23 -14.79 -10.00 -15.06
N SER A 24 -15.06 -11.30 -15.25
CA SER A 24 -15.87 -11.76 -16.39
C SER A 24 -17.29 -11.20 -16.38
N LEU A 25 -17.87 -10.95 -15.19
CA LEU A 25 -19.19 -10.34 -15.09
C LEU A 25 -19.16 -8.87 -15.49
N THR A 26 -18.11 -8.11 -15.13
CA THR A 26 -17.97 -6.69 -15.54
C THR A 26 -17.89 -6.48 -17.05
N GLU A 27 -17.50 -7.50 -17.81
CA GLU A 27 -17.42 -7.44 -19.28
C GLU A 27 -18.79 -7.59 -19.96
N THR A 28 -19.83 -7.95 -19.20
CA THR A 28 -21.19 -8.10 -19.70
C THR A 28 -22.05 -6.87 -19.37
N SER A 29 -22.86 -6.44 -20.34
CA SER A 29 -23.75 -5.26 -20.19
C SER A 29 -24.88 -5.46 -19.17
N GLU A 30 -25.03 -6.65 -18.59
CA GLU A 30 -26.02 -6.96 -17.56
C GLU A 30 -25.54 -6.59 -16.14
N TYR A 31 -24.22 -6.38 -15.98
CA TYR A 31 -23.57 -6.11 -14.68
C TYR A 31 -22.69 -4.85 -14.75
N ASP A 32 -23.12 -3.86 -15.51
CA ASP A 32 -22.53 -2.53 -15.66
C ASP A 32 -22.52 -1.70 -14.36
N PHE A 33 -23.28 -2.13 -13.33
CA PHE A 33 -23.17 -1.59 -11.97
C PHE A 33 -21.97 -2.15 -11.17
N LEU A 34 -21.32 -3.21 -11.66
CA LEU A 34 -20.20 -3.86 -10.98
C LEU A 34 -18.90 -3.19 -11.43
N GLN A 35 -18.24 -2.49 -10.50
CA GLN A 35 -16.98 -1.79 -10.73
C GLN A 35 -15.89 -2.42 -9.88
N ILE A 36 -14.77 -2.79 -10.51
CA ILE A 36 -13.59 -3.31 -9.81
C ILE A 36 -12.64 -2.13 -9.62
N ILE A 37 -12.38 -1.78 -8.36
CA ILE A 37 -11.39 -0.79 -7.96
C ILE A 37 -10.21 -1.58 -7.41
N GLU A 38 -9.11 -1.60 -8.15
CA GLU A 38 -7.85 -2.17 -7.68
C GLU A 38 -7.16 -1.10 -6.82
N GLU A 39 -7.14 -1.29 -5.50
CA GLU A 39 -6.28 -0.51 -4.62
C GLU A 39 -4.85 -1.05 -4.83
N ASP A 40 -4.07 -0.37 -5.67
CA ASP A 40 -2.63 -0.58 -5.76
C ASP A 40 -1.99 -0.18 -4.42
N GLU A 41 -1.97 -1.10 -3.45
CA GLU A 41 -1.42 -0.90 -2.11
C GLU A 41 0.08 -0.49 -2.12
N ASP A 42 0.77 -0.56 -3.27
CA ASP A 42 2.22 -0.34 -3.40
C ASP A 42 2.64 0.83 -4.32
N ILE A 43 1.73 1.58 -4.94
CA ILE A 43 2.13 2.69 -5.81
C ILE A 43 2.19 3.99 -5.01
N LEU A 44 3.34 4.25 -4.39
CA LEU A 44 3.69 5.60 -3.95
C LEU A 44 3.52 6.56 -5.13
N SER A 45 2.84 7.70 -4.89
CA SER A 45 2.75 8.76 -5.89
C SER A 45 4.14 9.27 -6.23
N ASP A 46 4.30 9.86 -7.42
CA ASP A 46 5.61 10.41 -7.84
C ASP A 46 6.12 11.50 -6.89
N GLU A 47 5.20 12.26 -6.28
CA GLU A 47 5.54 13.22 -5.22
C GLU A 47 6.05 12.54 -3.96
N GLN A 48 5.41 11.45 -3.51
CA GLN A 48 5.85 10.68 -2.34
C GLN A 48 7.21 10.02 -2.58
N LYS A 49 7.45 9.49 -3.79
CA LYS A 49 8.77 8.94 -4.18
C LYS A 49 9.85 10.01 -4.15
N LYS A 50 9.57 11.19 -4.73
CA LYS A 50 10.50 12.33 -4.74
C LYS A 50 10.82 12.83 -3.34
N GLU A 51 9.82 12.83 -2.47
CA GLU A 51 9.95 13.22 -1.07
C GLU A 51 10.87 12.25 -0.31
N LEU A 52 10.66 10.95 -0.47
CA LEU A 52 11.51 9.88 0.06
C LEU A 52 12.96 10.01 -0.40
N ASP A 53 13.18 10.24 -1.70
CA ASP A 53 14.51 10.46 -2.27
C ASP A 53 15.21 11.68 -1.65
N ASN A 54 14.46 12.77 -1.44
CA ASN A 54 15.00 13.98 -0.82
C ASN A 54 15.36 13.73 0.64
N ARG A 55 14.51 13.05 1.41
CA ARG A 55 14.81 12.67 2.80
C ARG A 55 16.04 11.78 2.89
N TYR A 56 16.15 10.80 2.00
CA TYR A 56 17.29 9.90 1.97
C TYR A 56 18.59 10.63 1.65
N LYS A 57 18.60 11.49 0.63
CA LYS A 57 19.77 12.34 0.30
C LYS A 57 20.13 13.28 1.44
N HIS A 58 19.13 13.87 2.10
CA HIS A 58 19.36 14.70 3.28
C HIS A 58 20.03 13.90 4.40
N PHE A 59 19.50 12.71 4.71
CA PHE A 59 20.06 11.82 5.72
C PHE A 59 21.52 11.44 5.43
N LEU A 60 21.86 11.07 4.19
CA LEU A 60 23.24 10.73 3.83
C LEU A 60 24.22 11.88 4.08
N ASN A 61 23.79 13.12 3.87
CA ASN A 61 24.63 14.31 4.05
C ASN A 61 24.70 14.81 5.50
N HIS A 62 23.73 14.43 6.35
CA HIS A 62 23.59 14.92 7.72
C HIS A 62 23.47 13.77 8.73
N TYR A 63 24.04 12.60 8.41
CA TYR A 63 23.86 11.38 9.21
C TYR A 63 24.28 11.57 10.67
N GLU A 64 25.28 12.43 10.91
CA GLU A 64 25.81 12.80 12.22
C GLU A 64 24.82 13.57 13.10
N GLU A 65 23.79 14.19 12.50
CA GLU A 65 22.75 14.93 13.21
C GLU A 65 21.65 14.02 13.76
N TYR A 66 21.60 12.76 13.33
CA TYR A 66 20.58 11.81 13.73
C TYR A 66 21.11 10.86 14.80
N GLN A 67 20.34 10.68 15.87
CA GLN A 67 20.68 9.71 16.90
C GLN A 67 20.25 8.31 16.45
N ASP A 68 21.14 7.33 16.64
CA ASP A 68 20.79 5.93 16.46
C ASP A 68 19.58 5.55 17.33
N TRP A 69 18.72 4.71 16.76
CA TRP A 69 17.50 4.27 17.44
C TRP A 69 17.78 3.63 18.81
N GLU A 70 18.88 2.90 18.94
CA GLU A 70 19.29 2.32 20.24
C GLU A 70 19.66 3.41 21.27
N THR A 71 20.21 4.55 20.84
CA THR A 71 20.49 5.71 21.71
C THR A 71 19.19 6.32 22.23
N VAL A 72 18.22 6.54 21.34
CA VAL A 72 16.90 7.07 21.70
C VAL A 72 16.17 6.11 22.64
N LYS A 73 16.10 4.83 22.27
CA LYS A 73 15.44 3.77 23.04
C LYS A 73 16.02 3.65 24.46
N ASN A 74 17.33 3.73 24.62
CA ASN A 74 17.97 3.68 25.94
C ASN A 74 17.62 4.87 26.85
N GLN A 75 17.26 6.04 26.30
CA GLN A 75 16.76 7.16 27.09
C GLN A 75 15.38 6.88 27.68
N TYR A 76 14.52 6.16 26.94
CA TYR A 76 13.16 5.84 27.36
C TYR A 76 13.05 4.55 28.18
N ILE A 77 14.00 3.62 28.05
CA ILE A 77 14.05 2.36 28.81
C ILE A 77 14.72 2.53 30.18
N LYS A 78 15.51 3.59 30.41
CA LYS A 78 16.00 3.94 31.76
C LYS A 78 14.86 4.51 32.61
N LYS A 79 14.09 3.61 33.22
CA LYS A 79 13.25 3.86 34.39
C LYS A 79 13.57 2.85 35.47
#